data_AF-A0A5N9HAF3-F1
#
_entry.id   AF-A0A5N9HAF3-F1
#
_cell.length_a   1.000
_cell.length_b   1.000
_cell.length_c   1.000
_cell.angle_alpha   90.00
_cell.angle_beta   90.00
_cell.angle_gamma   90.00
#
_symmetry.space_group_name_H-M   'P 1'
#
loop_
_entity.id
_entity.type
_entity.pdbx_description
1 polymer ?
#
loop_
_entity_poly.entity_id
_entity_poly.type
_entity_poly.pdbx_seq_one_letter_code
_entity_poly.pdbx_strand_id
1 'polypeptide(L)'
;MEFGKRATLWKWWWDHEIRDGKVVTPKKTNQRDLRRKRPPPRDRQMPLHLAENNPPPASKEAVPINRRAARARASEDSPKDD
;
A
#
# COMPACT_ATOMS: atom_id res chain seq x y z
N MET A 1 16.05 -23.81 7.55
CA MET A 1 16.36 -22.42 7.13
C MET A 1 15.07 -21.81 6.63
N GLU A 2 14.63 -20.67 7.18
CA GLU A 2 13.39 -20.01 6.75
C GLU A 2 13.75 -18.79 5.89
N PHE A 3 13.63 -18.94 4.56
CA PHE A 3 13.90 -17.86 3.61
C PHE A 3 12.90 -16.71 3.80
N GLY A 4 13.40 -15.47 3.90
CA GLY A 4 12.57 -14.27 4.07
C GLY A 4 12.24 -13.90 5.52
N LYS A 5 12.72 -14.65 6.52
CA LYS A 5 12.70 -14.22 7.91
C LYS A 5 13.77 -13.15 8.16
N ARG A 6 13.48 -12.16 9.01
CA ARG A 6 14.45 -11.11 9.37
C ARG A 6 15.65 -11.72 10.10
N ALA A 7 16.86 -11.34 9.65
CA ALA A 7 18.11 -11.65 10.32
C ALA A 7 18.60 -10.42 11.10
N THR A 8 18.32 -10.36 12.40
CA THR A 8 18.63 -9.18 13.25
C THR A 8 20.12 -8.85 13.25
N LEU A 9 20.99 -9.86 13.15
CA LEU A 9 22.45 -9.68 13.07
C LEU A 9 22.89 -8.86 11.85
N TRP A 10 22.07 -8.80 10.79
CA TRP A 10 22.40 -8.09 9.55
C TRP A 10 21.81 -6.68 9.51
N LYS A 11 21.11 -6.25 10.56
CA LYS A 11 20.60 -4.88 10.66
C LYS A 11 21.73 -3.97 11.16
N TRP A 12 22.42 -3.33 10.21
CA TRP A 12 23.52 -2.40 10.49
C TRP A 12 23.08 -0.93 10.53
N TRP A 13 21.83 -0.62 10.18
CA TRP A 13 21.29 0.74 10.16
C TRP A 13 20.48 1.05 11.43
N TRP A 14 20.40 2.35 11.74
CA TRP A 14 19.56 2.89 12.81
C TRP A 14 18.15 3.20 12.33
N ASP A 15 17.18 3.07 13.24
CA ASP A 15 15.82 3.55 12.99
C ASP A 15 15.74 5.02 13.40
N HIS A 16 15.82 5.93 12.43
CA HIS A 16 15.66 7.36 12.64
C HIS A 16 14.50 7.91 11.82
N GLU A 17 13.78 8.87 12.38
CA GLU A 17 12.76 9.66 11.71
C GLU A 17 13.17 11.13 11.79
N ILE A 18 13.00 11.89 10.70
CA ILE A 18 13.23 13.34 10.72
C ILE A 18 11.88 14.02 10.89
N ARG A 19 11.73 14.83 11.94
CA ARG A 19 10.56 15.68 12.16
C ARG A 19 11.01 17.10 12.48
N ASP A 20 10.45 18.08 11.77
CA ASP A 20 10.76 19.50 11.96
C ASP A 20 12.28 19.78 11.95
N GLY A 21 13.00 19.13 11.03
CA GLY A 21 14.46 19.27 10.87
C GLY A 21 15.31 18.58 11.94
N LYS A 22 14.70 17.86 12.89
CA LYS A 22 15.40 17.13 13.96
C LYS A 22 15.32 15.62 13.78
N VAL A 23 16.41 14.94 14.10
CA VAL A 23 16.45 13.48 14.16
C VAL A 23 15.79 13.01 15.45
N VAL A 24 14.79 12.14 15.33
CA VAL A 24 14.04 11.56 16.46
C VAL A 24 13.93 10.04 16.32
N THR A 25 13.69 9.35 17.43
CA THR A 25 13.31 7.94 17.41
C THR A 25 11.90 7.78 16.82
N PRO A 26 11.68 6.89 15.84
CA PRO A 26 10.36 6.71 15.24
C PRO A 26 9.33 6.21 16.25
N LYS A 27 8.08 6.67 16.13
CA LYS A 27 6.98 6.21 16.99
C LYS A 27 6.71 4.70 16.84
N LYS A 28 6.89 4.15 15.63
CA LYS A 28 6.70 2.73 15.31
C LYS A 28 7.63 2.32 14.17
N THR A 29 8.21 1.12 14.27
CA THR A 29 8.98 0.48 13.20
C THR A 29 8.31 -0.81 12.78
N ASN A 30 8.16 -1.03 11.47
CA ASN A 30 7.65 -2.30 10.96
C ASN A 30 8.67 -3.43 11.20
N GLN A 31 8.22 -4.50 11.87
CA GLN A 31 9.00 -5.69 12.18
C GLN A 31 8.29 -6.94 11.66
N ARG A 32 7.96 -6.95 10.35
CA ARG A 32 7.13 -8.00 9.76
C ARG A 32 7.91 -9.30 9.61
N ASP A 33 7.22 -10.40 9.93
CA ASP A 33 7.68 -11.77 9.67
C ASP A 33 6.73 -12.48 8.70
N LEU A 34 7.13 -13.67 8.23
CA LEU A 34 6.38 -14.43 7.25
C LEU A 34 5.01 -14.87 7.79
N ARG A 35 3.97 -14.63 7.00
CA ARG A 35 2.61 -15.12 7.28
C ARG A 35 2.32 -16.35 6.43
N ARG A 36 2.58 -17.53 6.97
CA ARG A 36 2.47 -18.82 6.25
C ARG A 36 1.03 -19.27 5.97
N LYS A 37 0.07 -18.85 6.81
CA LYS A 37 -1.35 -19.12 6.63
C LYS A 37 -2.06 -17.78 6.48
N ARG A 38 -2.39 -17.43 5.24
CA ARG A 38 -3.27 -16.29 4.96
C ARG A 38 -4.56 -16.85 4.38
N PRO A 39 -5.72 -16.62 5.00
CA PRO A 39 -6.99 -17.01 4.38
C PRO A 39 -7.11 -16.29 3.03
N PRO A 40 -7.75 -16.92 2.02
CA PRO A 40 -8.07 -16.22 0.79
C PRO A 40 -8.82 -14.93 1.16
N PRO A 41 -8.39 -13.79 0.60
CA PRO A 41 -9.01 -12.52 0.91
C PRO A 41 -10.47 -12.58 0.48
N ARG A 42 -11.39 -12.39 1.44
CA ARG A 42 -12.83 -12.60 1.25
C ARG A 42 -13.44 -11.76 0.13
N ASP A 43 -12.89 -10.57 -0.12
CA ASP A 43 -13.28 -9.66 -1.21
C ASP A 43 -12.10 -8.76 -1.58
N ARG A 44 -11.33 -9.13 -2.60
CA ARG A 44 -10.12 -8.39 -2.99
C ARG A 44 -10.34 -7.48 -4.20
N GLN A 45 -11.41 -6.69 -4.21
CA GLN A 45 -11.53 -5.61 -5.18
C GLN A 45 -10.54 -4.49 -4.84
N MET A 46 -9.43 -4.46 -5.59
CA MET A 46 -8.48 -3.37 -5.55
C MET A 46 -9.06 -2.21 -6.36
N PRO A 47 -9.25 -1.01 -5.81
CA PRO A 47 -9.75 0.12 -6.57
C PRO A 47 -8.83 0.42 -7.77
N LEU A 48 -9.39 0.56 -8.97
CA LEU A 48 -8.67 0.94 -10.19
C LEU A 48 -8.84 2.44 -10.48
N HIS A 49 -7.73 3.17 -10.49
CA HIS A 49 -7.68 4.60 -10.82
C HIS A 49 -7.20 4.76 -12.27
N LEU A 50 -8.14 4.67 -13.22
CA LEU A 50 -7.89 4.86 -14.65
C LEU A 50 -7.88 6.35 -15.02
N ALA A 51 -7.54 6.67 -16.27
CA ALA A 51 -7.43 8.04 -16.77
C ALA A 51 -8.68 8.90 -16.48
N GLU A 52 -9.87 8.31 -16.56
CA GLU A 52 -11.16 8.95 -16.25
C GLU A 52 -11.29 9.39 -14.78
N ASN A 53 -10.59 8.70 -13.87
CA ASN A 53 -10.60 8.95 -12.43
C ASN A 53 -9.38 9.76 -11.95
N ASN A 54 -8.46 10.10 -12.86
CA ASN A 54 -7.29 10.89 -12.55
C ASN A 54 -7.62 12.39 -12.63
N PRO A 55 -6.85 13.24 -11.94
CA PRO A 55 -6.97 14.68 -12.12
C PRO A 55 -6.86 15.06 -13.60
N PRO A 56 -7.69 15.99 -14.12
CA PRO A 56 -7.52 16.54 -15.46
C PRO A 56 -6.08 17.04 -15.72
N PRO A 57 -5.55 16.96 -16.96
CA PRO A 57 -4.15 17.28 -17.27
C PRO A 57 -3.66 18.67 -16.86
N ALA A 58 -4.55 19.63 -16.62
CA ALA A 58 -4.23 21.00 -16.19
C ALA A 58 -4.62 21.31 -14.73
N SER A 59 -4.90 20.28 -13.92
CA SER A 59 -5.31 20.46 -12.52
C SER A 59 -4.17 21.06 -11.71
N LYS A 60 -4.38 22.27 -11.19
CA LYS A 60 -3.46 22.95 -10.26
C LYS A 60 -3.84 22.77 -8.80
N GLU A 61 -5.08 22.35 -8.57
CA GLU A 61 -5.66 22.15 -7.25
C GLU A 61 -5.74 20.66 -6.92
N ALA A 62 -5.83 20.35 -5.62
CA ALA A 62 -5.99 18.98 -5.15
C ALA A 62 -7.35 18.43 -5.58
N VAL A 63 -7.34 17.35 -6.38
CA VAL A 63 -8.54 16.63 -6.77
C VAL A 63 -8.77 15.46 -5.81
N PRO A 64 -9.93 15.37 -5.13
CA PRO A 64 -10.19 14.32 -4.16
C PRO A 64 -10.28 12.93 -4.82
N ILE A 65 -9.68 11.93 -4.20
CA ILE A 65 -9.70 10.55 -4.69
C ILE A 65 -11.10 9.94 -4.52
N ASN A 66 -11.75 9.60 -5.62
CA ASN A 66 -13.03 8.87 -5.58
C ASN A 66 -12.82 7.34 -5.46
N ARG A 67 -12.61 6.88 -4.21
CA ARG A 67 -12.39 5.45 -3.92
C ARG A 67 -13.60 4.56 -4.27
N ARG A 68 -14.82 5.09 -4.20
CA ARG A 68 -16.04 4.34 -4.52
C ARG A 68 -16.13 4.05 -6.02
N ALA A 69 -15.92 5.06 -6.86
CA ALA A 69 -15.90 4.89 -8.31
C ALA A 69 -14.78 3.94 -8.75
N ALA A 70 -13.58 4.07 -8.16
CA ALA A 70 -12.45 3.18 -8.45
C ALA A 70 -12.72 1.70 -8.10
N ARG A 71 -13.52 1.43 -7.06
CA ARG A 71 -13.96 0.06 -6.73
C ARG A 71 -15.00 -0.49 -7.70
N ALA A 72 -15.96 0.35 -8.11
CA ALA A 72 -16.97 -0.05 -9.09
C ALA A 72 -16.31 -0.50 -10.41
N ARG A 73 -15.34 0.29 -10.91
CA ARG A 73 -14.55 -0.07 -12.10
C ARG A 73 -13.78 -1.38 -11.95
N ALA A 74 -13.19 -1.64 -10.78
CA ALA A 74 -12.51 -2.91 -10.52
C ALA A 74 -13.45 -4.13 -10.60
N SER A 75 -14.75 -3.94 -10.32
CA SER A 75 -15.76 -4.98 -10.46
C SER A 75 -16.12 -5.24 -11.93
N GLU A 76 -16.14 -4.19 -12.74
CA GLU A 76 -16.49 -4.24 -14.17
C GLU A 76 -15.40 -4.90 -15.04
N ASP A 77 -14.12 -4.63 -14.73
CA ASP A 77 -12.96 -5.19 -15.45
C ASP A 77 -12.58 -6.62 -15.01
N SER A 78 -13.29 -7.19 -14.03
CA SER A 78 -13.07 -8.58 -13.63
C SER A 78 -13.55 -9.51 -14.75
N PRO A 79 -12.78 -10.55 -15.15
CA PRO A 79 -13.24 -11.53 -16.14
C PRO A 79 -14.59 -12.10 -15.72
N LYS A 80 -15.53 -12.17 -16.67
CA LYS A 80 -16.79 -12.90 -16.44
C LYS A 80 -16.46 -14.38 -16.58
N ASP A 81 -16.84 -15.17 -15.59
CA ASP A 81 -16.82 -16.62 -15.70
C ASP A 81 -17.88 -16.99 -16.76
N ASP A 82 -17.44 -17.51 -17.91
CA ASP A 82 -18.28 -18.16 -18.93
C ASP A 82 -18.68 -19.58 -18.49
#